data_AF-A0A246T0B7-F1
#
_entry.id   AF-A0A246T0B7-F1
#
_cell.length_a   1.000
_cell.length_b   1.000
_cell.length_c   1.000
_cell.angle_alpha   90.00
_cell.angle_beta   90.00
_cell.angle_gamma   90.00
#
_symmetry.space_group_name_H-M   'P 1'
#
loop_
_entity.id
_entity.type
_entity.pdbx_description
1 polymer ?
#
loop_
_entity_poly.entity_id
_entity_poly.type
_entity_poly.pdbx_seq_one_letter_code
_entity_poly.pdbx_strand_id
1 'polypeptide(L)'
;MWRNAVSFFQGWIMARGDGNPLGLKKMQATCANLGEHEIDKSCYLGLMGEGYMQMGDLKQAADTLDEALKLVKHTGENYFTAELLRLRGDVERRSGDKTSAEQHYLQEAIAFARSDCVYAPLAGRAPSLVE
;
A
#
# COMPACT_ATOMS: atom_id res chain seq x y z
N MET A 1 0.83 14.09 -13.35
CA MET A 1 0.99 13.97 -11.89
C MET A 1 -0.24 14.45 -11.11
N TRP A 2 -0.45 15.75 -10.85
CA TRP A 2 -1.51 16.23 -9.93
C TRP A 2 -2.95 15.85 -10.26
N ARG A 3 -3.32 15.75 -11.55
CA ARG A 3 -4.69 15.33 -11.93
C ARG A 3 -5.01 13.90 -11.50
N ASN A 4 -4.01 13.00 -11.53
CA ASN A 4 -4.20 11.61 -11.13
C ASN A 4 -4.44 11.56 -9.61
N ALA A 5 -3.60 12.22 -8.81
CA ALA A 5 -3.80 12.31 -7.36
C ALA A 5 -5.20 12.86 -6.99
N VAL A 6 -5.61 13.98 -7.59
CA VAL A 6 -6.95 14.56 -7.34
C VAL A 6 -8.06 13.57 -7.72
N SER A 7 -7.97 12.94 -8.89
CA SER A 7 -8.96 11.95 -9.34
C SER A 7 -9.03 10.75 -8.39
N PHE A 8 -7.89 10.25 -7.95
CA PHE A 8 -7.78 9.13 -7.02
C PHE A 8 -8.44 9.46 -5.68
N PHE A 9 -8.06 10.56 -5.03
CA PHE A 9 -8.58 10.93 -3.71
C PHE A 9 -10.06 11.32 -3.76
N GLN A 10 -10.55 11.89 -4.85
CA GLN A 10 -12.00 12.04 -5.06
C GLN A 10 -12.71 10.68 -5.09
N GLY A 11 -12.16 9.69 -5.79
CA GLY A 11 -12.68 8.32 -5.79
C GLY A 11 -12.66 7.68 -4.39
N TRP A 12 -11.57 7.88 -3.65
CA TRP A 12 -11.41 7.38 -2.29
C TRP A 12 -12.43 7.97 -1.32
N ILE A 13 -12.67 9.29 -1.37
CA ILE A 13 -13.71 9.94 -0.56
C ILE A 13 -15.10 9.39 -0.89
N MET A 14 -15.41 9.19 -2.18
CA MET A 14 -16.70 8.61 -2.60
C MET A 14 -16.89 7.18 -2.09
N ALA A 15 -15.83 6.37 -2.11
CA ALA A 15 -15.85 4.99 -1.63
C ALA A 15 -16.01 4.94 -0.10
N ARG A 16 -15.27 5.79 0.64
CA ARG A 16 -15.22 5.78 2.11
C ARG A 16 -16.38 6.53 2.78
N GLY A 17 -16.88 7.59 2.17
CA GLY A 17 -17.97 8.41 2.70
C GLY A 17 -19.33 7.74 2.53
N ASP A 18 -19.71 7.50 1.27
CA ASP A 18 -21.08 7.08 0.93
C ASP A 18 -21.16 5.61 0.47
N GLY A 19 -20.05 4.87 0.49
CA GLY A 19 -19.98 3.50 -0.04
C GLY A 19 -20.21 3.43 -1.56
N ASN A 20 -19.98 4.52 -2.29
CA ASN A 20 -20.35 4.61 -3.69
C ASN A 20 -19.39 3.76 -4.55
N PRO A 21 -19.86 2.73 -5.27
CA PRO A 21 -19.00 1.85 -6.07
C PRO A 21 -18.33 2.59 -7.25
N LEU A 22 -18.83 3.76 -7.65
CA LEU A 22 -18.15 4.63 -8.61
C LEU A 22 -16.81 5.16 -8.09
N GLY A 23 -16.67 5.27 -6.76
CA GLY A 23 -15.42 5.67 -6.11
C GLY A 23 -14.28 4.70 -6.44
N LEU A 24 -14.50 3.40 -6.24
CA LEU A 24 -13.53 2.36 -6.57
C LEU A 24 -13.21 2.31 -8.07
N LYS A 25 -14.23 2.44 -8.93
CA LYS A 25 -13.98 2.50 -10.39
C LYS A 25 -13.07 3.67 -10.77
N LYS A 26 -13.23 4.81 -10.12
CA LYS A 26 -12.38 5.99 -10.34
C LYS A 26 -10.95 5.78 -9.83
N MET A 27 -10.80 5.12 -8.68
CA MET A 27 -9.50 4.72 -8.14
C MET A 27 -8.78 3.74 -9.07
N GLN A 28 -9.49 2.70 -9.54
CA GLN A 28 -8.98 1.71 -10.50
C GLN A 28 -8.50 2.37 -11.81
N ALA A 29 -9.33 3.23 -12.40
CA ALA A 29 -8.98 3.94 -13.63
C ALA A 29 -7.73 4.81 -13.44
N THR A 30 -7.57 5.41 -12.26
CA THR A 30 -6.36 6.18 -11.96
C THR A 30 -5.13 5.29 -11.84
N CYS A 31 -5.22 4.16 -11.13
CA CYS A 31 -4.11 3.21 -10.98
C CYS A 31 -3.67 2.60 -12.32
N ALA A 32 -4.62 2.30 -13.21
CA ALA A 32 -4.33 1.79 -14.56
C ALA A 32 -3.58 2.80 -15.44
N ASN A 33 -3.76 4.10 -15.17
CA ASN A 33 -3.08 5.19 -15.89
C ASN A 33 -1.71 5.56 -15.29
N LEU A 34 -1.31 4.94 -14.19
CA LEU A 34 0.01 5.16 -13.58
C LEU A 34 1.00 4.10 -14.08
N GLY A 35 2.18 4.58 -14.51
CA GLY A 35 3.31 3.71 -14.80
C GLY A 35 3.78 2.99 -13.53
N GLU A 36 4.48 1.86 -13.71
CA GLU A 36 5.00 1.06 -12.60
C GLU A 36 6.03 1.79 -11.74
N HIS A 37 6.72 2.80 -12.29
CA HIS A 37 7.71 3.62 -11.58
C HIS A 37 7.15 4.91 -10.96
N GLU A 38 5.83 5.09 -10.90
CA GLU A 38 5.23 6.24 -10.22
C GLU A 38 5.30 6.04 -8.70
N ILE A 39 5.86 7.05 -8.01
CA ILE A 39 6.28 7.05 -6.57
C ILE A 39 5.11 6.82 -5.57
N ASP A 40 3.89 6.62 -6.06
CA ASP A 40 2.70 6.46 -5.22
C ASP A 40 1.81 5.28 -5.63
N LYS A 41 2.17 4.51 -6.66
CA LYS A 41 1.27 3.47 -7.17
C LYS A 41 1.03 2.37 -6.14
N SER A 42 2.04 1.99 -5.36
CA SER A 42 1.92 1.02 -4.27
C SER A 42 0.96 1.50 -3.17
N CYS A 43 1.07 2.78 -2.77
CA CYS A 43 0.18 3.44 -1.82
C CYS A 43 -1.27 3.48 -2.33
N TYR A 44 -1.47 3.84 -3.60
CA TYR A 44 -2.81 3.90 -4.20
C TYR A 44 -3.48 2.53 -4.25
N LEU A 45 -2.73 1.48 -4.59
CA LEU A 45 -3.22 0.11 -4.52
C LEU A 45 -3.58 -0.28 -3.08
N GLY A 46 -2.77 0.10 -2.09
CA GLY A 46 -3.09 -0.14 -0.68
C GLY A 46 -4.40 0.52 -0.21
N LEU A 47 -4.60 1.80 -0.53
CA LEU A 47 -5.84 2.54 -0.24
C LEU A 47 -7.05 1.96 -0.99
N MET A 48 -6.85 1.46 -2.21
CA MET A 48 -7.90 0.77 -2.96
C MET A 48 -8.25 -0.58 -2.34
N GLY A 49 -7.25 -1.35 -1.90
CA GLY A 49 -7.43 -2.58 -1.14
C GLY A 49 -8.25 -2.36 0.12
N GLU A 50 -7.92 -1.34 0.92
CA GLU A 50 -8.73 -0.94 2.09
C GLU A 50 -10.17 -0.60 1.71
N GLY A 51 -10.37 0.11 0.59
CA GLY A 51 -11.70 0.41 0.05
C GLY A 51 -12.52 -0.84 -0.27
N TYR A 52 -11.92 -1.83 -0.94
CA TYR A 52 -12.57 -3.12 -1.17
C TYR A 52 -12.94 -3.84 0.12
N MET A 53 -12.07 -3.80 1.14
CA MET A 53 -12.35 -4.39 2.46
C MET A 53 -13.55 -3.73 3.14
N GLN A 54 -13.68 -2.41 3.03
CA GLN A 54 -14.81 -1.67 3.61
C GLN A 54 -16.13 -2.02 2.90
N MET A 55 -16.08 -2.36 1.61
CA MET A 55 -17.24 -2.85 0.85
C MET A 55 -17.50 -4.35 1.02
N GLY A 56 -16.67 -5.06 1.79
CA GLY A 56 -16.79 -6.51 2.01
C GLY A 56 -16.26 -7.38 0.87
N ASP A 57 -15.67 -6.79 -0.18
CA ASP A 57 -15.04 -7.54 -1.28
C ASP A 57 -13.61 -7.94 -0.91
N LEU A 58 -13.50 -8.91 -0.01
CA LEU A 58 -12.22 -9.37 0.52
C LEU A 58 -11.32 -10.02 -0.54
N LYS A 59 -11.92 -10.56 -1.61
CA LYS A 59 -11.16 -11.14 -2.72
C LYS A 59 -10.45 -10.04 -3.51
N GLN A 60 -11.18 -9.01 -3.94
CA GLN A 60 -10.56 -7.88 -4.64
C GLN A 60 -9.55 -7.15 -3.74
N ALA A 61 -9.82 -7.06 -2.44
CA ALA A 61 -8.84 -6.53 -1.49
C ALA A 61 -7.54 -7.34 -1.49
N ALA A 62 -7.62 -8.67 -1.35
CA ALA A 62 -6.45 -9.56 -1.39
C ALA A 62 -5.67 -9.41 -2.70
N ASP A 63 -6.35 -9.50 -3.84
CA ASP A 63 -5.73 -9.42 -5.17
C ASP A 63 -5.01 -8.07 -5.37
N THR A 64 -5.64 -6.96 -4.96
CA THR A 64 -5.06 -5.61 -5.06
C THR A 64 -3.84 -5.44 -4.16
N LEU A 65 -3.88 -5.96 -2.93
CA LEU A 65 -2.74 -5.89 -2.01
C LEU A 65 -1.58 -6.78 -2.46
N ASP A 66 -1.86 -7.95 -3.04
CA ASP A 66 -0.85 -8.83 -3.61
C ASP A 66 -0.18 -8.19 -4.85
N GLU A 67 -0.92 -7.41 -5.65
CA GLU A 67 -0.36 -6.56 -6.71
C GLU A 67 0.59 -5.50 -6.14
N ALA A 68 0.16 -4.78 -5.10
CA ALA A 68 0.98 -3.76 -4.45
C ALA A 68 2.28 -4.34 -3.89
N LEU A 69 2.21 -5.50 -3.22
CA LEU A 69 3.36 -6.21 -2.66
C LEU A 69 4.32 -6.72 -3.74
N LYS A 70 3.82 -7.12 -4.92
CA LYS A 70 4.67 -7.47 -6.07
C LYS A 70 5.35 -6.23 -6.64
N LEU A 71 4.63 -5.11 -6.71
CA LEU A 71 5.15 -3.85 -7.21
C LEU A 71 6.31 -3.35 -6.34
N VAL A 72 6.15 -3.27 -5.02
CA VAL A 72 7.24 -2.82 -4.12
C VAL A 72 8.46 -3.74 -4.17
N LYS A 73 8.27 -5.06 -4.39
CA LYS A 73 9.38 -6.00 -4.63
C LYS A 73 10.11 -5.73 -5.94
N HIS A 74 9.41 -5.25 -6.97
CA HIS A 74 9.99 -4.93 -8.26
C HIS A 74 10.68 -3.55 -8.27
N THR A 75 10.07 -2.55 -7.65
CA THR A 75 10.52 -1.15 -7.69
C THR A 75 11.50 -0.80 -6.56
N GLY A 76 11.47 -1.52 -5.44
CA GLY A 76 12.20 -1.18 -4.21
C GLY A 76 11.57 -0.03 -3.42
N GLU A 77 10.37 0.42 -3.79
CA GLU A 77 9.63 1.46 -3.09
C GLU A 77 9.03 0.92 -1.79
N ASN A 78 9.73 1.16 -0.68
CA ASN A 78 9.44 0.47 0.57
C ASN A 78 8.57 1.26 1.57
N TYR A 79 8.34 2.56 1.33
CA TYR A 79 7.76 3.44 2.34
C TYR A 79 6.35 3.03 2.81
N PHE A 80 5.60 2.29 1.98
CA PHE A 80 4.25 1.82 2.28
C PHE A 80 4.15 0.32 2.55
N THR A 81 5.24 -0.44 2.41
CA THR A 81 5.22 -1.91 2.45
C THR A 81 4.74 -2.49 3.77
N ALA A 82 5.12 -1.89 4.91
CA ALA A 82 4.62 -2.32 6.21
C ALA A 82 3.10 -2.21 6.33
N GLU A 83 2.51 -1.16 5.76
CA GLU A 83 1.06 -0.96 5.77
C GLU A 83 0.34 -1.92 4.82
N LEU A 84 0.93 -2.21 3.64
CA LEU A 84 0.40 -3.22 2.71
C LEU A 84 0.34 -4.61 3.36
N LEU A 85 1.40 -5.01 4.07
CA LEU A 85 1.45 -6.27 4.82
C LEU A 85 0.38 -6.30 5.92
N ARG A 86 0.25 -5.22 6.69
CA ARG A 86 -0.77 -5.11 7.75
C ARG A 86 -2.19 -5.23 7.19
N LEU A 87 -2.49 -4.54 6.08
CA LEU A 87 -3.78 -4.63 5.39
C LEU A 87 -4.06 -6.04 4.89
N ARG A 88 -3.04 -6.73 4.34
CA ARG A 88 -3.19 -8.10 3.85
C ARG A 88 -3.50 -9.09 4.97
N GLY A 89 -2.88 -8.91 6.13
CA GLY A 89 -3.22 -9.66 7.35
C GLY A 89 -4.66 -9.43 7.79
N ASP A 90 -5.15 -8.18 7.76
CA ASP A 90 -6.54 -7.86 8.09
C ASP A 90 -7.54 -8.46 7.07
N VAL A 91 -7.16 -8.59 5.79
CA VAL A 91 -7.97 -9.35 4.81
C VAL A 91 -8.08 -10.82 5.20
N GLU A 92 -6.97 -11.48 5.59
CA GLU A 92 -7.02 -12.89 6.00
C GLU A 92 -7.88 -13.09 7.24
N ARG A 93 -7.77 -12.19 8.23
CA ARG A 93 -8.61 -12.19 9.44
C ARG A 93 -10.11 -12.06 9.12
N ARG A 94 -10.46 -11.26 8.11
CA ARG A 94 -11.86 -11.06 7.69
C ARG A 94 -12.38 -12.16 6.76
N SER A 95 -11.50 -12.80 5.97
CA SER A 95 -11.87 -13.85 4.99
C SER A 95 -12.18 -15.19 5.66
N GLY A 96 -11.94 -15.30 6.96
CA GLY A 96 -12.19 -16.43 7.84
C GLY A 96 -11.33 -16.29 9.09
N ASP A 97 -11.51 -17.16 10.08
CA ASP A 97 -10.66 -17.14 11.29
C ASP A 97 -9.29 -17.79 11.02
N LYS A 98 -8.55 -17.25 10.04
CA LYS A 98 -7.20 -17.70 9.68
C LYS A 98 -6.17 -16.92 10.50
N THR A 99 -6.26 -17.03 11.81
CA THR A 99 -5.40 -16.32 12.77
C THR A 99 -3.91 -16.51 12.45
N SER A 100 -3.51 -17.69 11.96
CA SER A 100 -2.12 -17.95 11.56
C SER A 100 -1.65 -17.12 10.37
N ALA A 101 -2.51 -16.85 9.38
CA ALA A 101 -2.15 -16.07 8.20
C ALA A 101 -2.10 -14.58 8.52
N GLU A 102 -3.06 -14.08 9.29
CA GLU A 102 -3.00 -12.73 9.86
C GLU A 102 -1.71 -12.52 10.65
N GLN A 103 -1.40 -13.43 11.58
CA GLN A 103 -0.23 -13.30 12.44
C GLN A 103 1.08 -13.33 11.65
N HIS A 104 1.14 -14.13 10.58
CA HIS A 104 2.28 -14.14 9.66
C HIS A 104 2.49 -12.76 9.02
N TYR A 105 1.45 -12.17 8.41
CA TYR A 105 1.55 -10.86 7.77
C TYR A 105 1.86 -9.73 8.76
N LEU A 106 1.30 -9.79 9.98
CA LEU A 106 1.60 -8.81 11.02
C LEU A 106 3.05 -8.91 11.50
N GLN A 107 3.59 -10.13 11.64
CA GLN A 107 5.00 -10.33 11.99
C GLN A 107 5.91 -9.80 10.89
N GLU A 108 5.58 -10.05 9.62
CA GLU A 108 6.33 -9.53 8.48
C GLU A 108 6.29 -7.99 8.45
N ALA A 109 5.11 -7.39 8.66
CA ALA A 109 4.95 -5.93 8.73
C ALA A 109 5.82 -5.30 9.83
N ILE A 110 5.82 -5.89 11.02
CA ILE A 110 6.63 -5.44 12.16
C ILE A 110 8.12 -5.60 11.87
N ALA A 111 8.53 -6.74 11.32
CA ALA A 111 9.92 -6.99 10.96
C ALA A 111 10.40 -5.99 9.91
N PHE A 112 9.58 -5.72 8.90
CA PHE A 112 9.87 -4.75 7.86
C PHE A 112 10.03 -3.33 8.42
N ALA A 113 9.05 -2.85 9.20
CA ALA A 113 9.10 -1.53 9.83
C ALA A 113 10.32 -1.35 10.75
N ARG A 114 10.74 -2.42 11.43
CA ARG A 114 11.97 -2.40 12.25
C ARG A 114 13.24 -2.37 11.40
N SER A 115 13.24 -3.06 10.26
CA SER A 115 14.41 -3.14 9.37
C SER A 115 14.67 -1.82 8.65
N ASP A 116 13.61 -1.16 8.17
CA ASP A 116 13.71 0.17 7.55
C ASP A 116 14.08 1.26 8.57
N CYS A 117 13.66 1.12 9.83
CA CYS A 117 14.07 2.02 10.91
C CYS A 117 15.58 1.95 11.22
N VAL A 118 16.26 0.85 10.86
CA VAL A 118 17.70 0.66 11.08
C VAL A 118 18.57 1.24 9.95
N TYR A 119 17.99 1.67 8.81
CA TYR A 119 18.74 2.24 7.67
C TYR A 119 18.86 3.76 7.64
N ALA A 120 18.64 4.45 8.77
CA ALA A 120 19.01 5.85 8.93
C ALA A 120 20.26 6.06 9.81
N PRO A 121 21.47 5.54 9.48
CA PRO A 121 22.67 6.15 10.02
C PRO A 121 22.89 7.47 9.27
N LEU A 122 22.46 8.58 9.88
CA LEU A 122 23.12 9.86 9.71
C LEU A 122 24.54 9.73 10.27
N ALA A 123 25.43 9.07 9.53
CA ALA A 123 26.83 8.93 9.90
C ALA A 123 27.71 9.00 8.65
N GLY A 124 28.45 10.10 8.53
CA GLY A 124 29.75 10.09 7.86
C GLY A 124 29.79 10.58 6.41
N ARG A 125 29.56 11.88 6.20
CA ARG A 125 30.37 12.61 5.23
C ARG A 125 30.62 14.03 5.69
N ALA A 126 31.53 14.18 6.67
CA ALA A 126 32.28 15.43 6.76
C ALA A 126 33.15 15.51 5.49
N PRO A 127 33.14 16.62 4.73
CA PRO A 127 34.06 16.79 3.62
C PRO A 127 35.48 16.82 4.18
N SER A 128 36.34 15.94 3.69
CA SER A 128 37.78 16.05 3.85
C SER A 128 38.20 17.37 3.20
N LEU A 129 38.49 18.38 4.02
CA LEU A 129 39.30 19.52 3.59
C LEU A 129 40.68 18.95 3.25
N VAL A 130 40.98 18.92 1.96
CA VAL A 130 42.33 18.79 1.44
C VAL A 130 43.04 20.10 1.73
N GLU A 131 44.30 19.98 2.16
CA GLU A 131 45.24 21.02 2.60
C GLU A 131 45.28 22.29 1.74
#